data_AF-A0A8J5CFL9-F1
#
_entry.id   AF-A0A8J5CFL9-F1
#
_cell.length_a   1.000
_cell.length_b   1.000
_cell.length_c   1.000
_cell.angle_alpha   90.00
_cell.angle_beta   90.00
_cell.angle_gamma   90.00
#
_symmetry.space_group_name_H-M   'P 1'
#
loop_
_entity.id
_entity.type
_entity.pdbx_description
1 polymer ?
#
loop_
_entity_poly.entity_id
_entity_poly.type
_entity_poly.pdbx_seq_one_letter_code
_entity_poly.pdbx_strand_id
1 'polypeptide(L)' 'MTTSRRYADHKIQKFQKNVSKRGSVPETIVKRGNDYPVGPVMLGFFVFVVIGSSLFQIIRTATSGGMA' A
#
# COMPACT_ATOMS: atom_id res chain seq x y z
N MET A 1 48.02 17.88 3.88
CA MET A 1 46.82 18.69 3.57
C MET A 1 46.43 19.50 4.79
N THR A 2 46.68 20.81 4.80
CA THR A 2 46.20 21.72 5.84
C THR A 2 45.07 22.56 5.26
N THR A 3 43.83 22.08 5.41
CA THR A 3 42.65 22.85 5.02
C THR A 3 42.47 24.02 5.99
N SER A 4 42.05 25.18 5.49
CA SER A 4 41.69 26.32 6.33
C SER A 4 40.52 25.98 7.27
N ARG A 5 40.50 26.57 8.47
CA ARG A 5 39.43 26.34 9.47
C ARG A 5 38.03 26.57 8.90
N ARG A 6 37.85 27.68 8.17
CA ARG A 6 36.59 28.01 7.50
C ARG A 6 36.12 26.94 6.51
N TYR A 7 37.05 26.33 5.78
CA TYR A 7 36.73 25.26 4.84
C TYR A 7 36.35 23.96 5.55
N ALA A 8 37.00 23.67 6.68
CA ALA A 8 36.62 22.54 7.54
C ALA A 8 35.21 22.73 8.14
N ASP A 9 34.91 23.92 8.66
CA ASP A 9 33.59 24.24 9.24
C ASP A 9 32.46 24.12 8.20
N HIS A 10 32.69 24.64 7.00
CA HIS A 10 31.73 24.53 5.90
C HIS A 10 31.54 23.07 5.45
N LYS A 11 32.59 22.25 5.49
CA LYS A 11 32.51 20.82 5.21
C LYS A 11 31.68 20.10 6.29
N ILE A 12 31.92 20.39 7.56
CA ILE A 12 31.20 19.79 8.70
C ILE A 12 29.71 20.11 8.63
N GLN A 13 29.32 21.37 8.39
CA GLN A 13 27.90 21.76 8.26
C GLN A 13 27.18 20.99 7.13
N LYS A 14 27.87 20.71 6.01
CA LYS A 14 27.28 19.95 4.91
C LYS A 14 26.99 18.50 5.29
N PHE A 15 27.82 17.87 6.13
CA PHE A 15 27.66 16.47 6.53
C PHE A 15 26.89 16.30 7.84
N GLN A 16 26.76 17.34 8.66
CA GLN A 16 25.99 17.32 9.91
C GLN A 16 24.52 16.97 9.68
N LYS A 17 23.91 17.48 8.59
CA LYS A 17 22.54 17.11 8.18
C LYS A 17 22.37 15.63 7.78
N ASN A 18 23.46 14.93 7.50
CA ASN A 18 23.43 13.50 7.20
C ASN A 18 23.50 12.63 8.47
N VAL A 19 23.84 13.20 9.63
CA VAL A 19 23.86 12.50 10.92
C VAL A 19 22.44 12.26 11.45
N SER A 20 21.57 13.28 11.39
CA SER A 20 20.14 13.11 11.73
C SER A 20 19.39 12.22 10.72
N LYS A 21 19.93 12.10 9.50
CA LYS A 21 19.44 11.17 8.46
C LYS A 21 20.04 9.76 8.57
N ARG A 22 20.98 9.55 9.49
CA ARG A 22 21.62 8.25 9.73
C ARG A 22 20.64 7.40 10.53
N GLY A 23 20.06 6.39 9.88
CA GLY A 23 19.05 5.52 10.48
C GLY A 23 17.60 5.92 10.18
N SER A 24 17.35 7.06 9.52
CA SER A 24 16.05 7.35 8.89
C SER A 24 16.07 6.95 7.41
N VAL A 25 16.62 5.77 7.15
CA VAL A 25 16.11 4.96 6.03
C VAL A 25 14.69 4.64 6.46
N PRO A 26 13.65 5.10 5.75
CA PRO A 26 12.33 4.54 5.99
C PRO A 26 12.51 3.05 5.79
N GLU A 27 12.44 2.26 6.85
CA GLU A 27 12.25 0.84 6.72
C GLU A 27 11.01 0.72 5.85
N THR A 28 11.17 0.32 4.59
CA THR A 28 10.07 -0.01 3.68
C THR A 28 9.42 -1.33 4.11
N ILE A 29 9.38 -1.56 5.41
CA ILE A 29 8.74 -2.64 6.11
C ILE A 29 7.56 -1.93 6.77
N VAL A 30 6.36 -2.14 6.21
CA VAL A 30 5.06 -1.79 6.83
C VAL A 30 4.47 -0.37 6.68
N LYS A 31 4.53 0.26 5.49
CA LYS A 31 3.30 0.98 5.06
C LYS A 31 2.30 -0.08 4.62
N ARG A 32 1.39 -0.42 5.52
CA ARG A 32 0.32 -1.39 5.30
C ARG A 32 -0.43 -1.12 3.97
N GLY A 33 -0.55 -2.17 3.15
CA GLY A 33 -1.81 -2.52 2.49
C GLY A 33 -2.14 -1.94 1.12
N ASN A 34 -1.27 -2.09 0.10
CA ASN A 34 -1.67 -1.69 -1.27
C ASN A 34 -1.24 -2.62 -2.44
N ASP A 35 -0.67 -3.81 -2.22
CA ASP A 35 -0.22 -4.65 -3.35
C ASP A 35 -1.15 -5.82 -3.68
N TYR A 36 -2.46 -5.62 -3.47
CA TYR A 36 -3.41 -6.30 -4.34
C TYR A 36 -3.74 -5.31 -5.47
N PRO A 37 -3.58 -5.68 -6.75
CA PRO A 37 -3.93 -4.79 -7.87
C PRO A 37 -5.43 -4.45 -7.90
N VAL A 38 -6.21 -5.03 -6.98
CA VAL A 38 -7.62 -4.78 -6.74
C VAL A 38 -7.77 -4.08 -5.39
N GLY A 39 -8.31 -2.86 -5.42
CA GLY A 39 -8.57 -2.10 -4.19
C GLY A 39 -9.64 -2.77 -3.31
N PRO A 40 -9.67 -2.48 -1.99
CA PRO A 40 -10.65 -3.07 -1.06
C PRO A 40 -12.11 -2.92 -1.52
N VAL A 41 -12.43 -1.81 -2.19
CA VAL A 41 -13.75 -1.56 -2.78
C VAL A 41 -14.07 -2.52 -3.94
N MET A 42 -13.10 -2.77 -4.84
CA MET A 42 -13.27 -3.71 -5.94
C MET A 42 -13.36 -5.16 -5.45
N LEU A 43 -12.58 -5.50 -4.43
CA LEU A 43 -12.64 -6.83 -3.81
C LEU A 43 -14.00 -7.05 -3.12
N GLY A 44 -14.49 -6.06 -2.37
CA GLY A 44 -15.82 -6.11 -1.76
C GLY A 44 -16.94 -6.20 -2.80
N PHE A 45 -16.85 -5.43 -3.89
CA PHE A 45 -17.80 -5.49 -5.00
C PHE A 45 -17.79 -6.87 -5.68
N PHE A 46 -16.61 -7.44 -5.94
CA PHE A 46 -16.47 -8.75 -6.55
C PHE A 46 -17.16 -9.85 -5.71
N VAL A 47 -16.89 -9.87 -4.40
CA VAL A 47 -17.52 -10.83 -3.48
C VAL A 47 -19.04 -10.63 -3.41
N PHE A 48 -19.51 -9.37 -3.33
CA PHE A 48 -20.94 -9.07 -3.30
C PHE A 48 -21.66 -9.53 -4.57
N VAL A 49 -21.10 -9.28 -5.76
CA VAL A 49 -21.69 -9.69 -7.03
C VAL A 49 -21.72 -11.21 -7.15
N VAL A 50 -20.64 -11.92 -6.78
CA VAL A 50 -20.55 -13.38 -6.87
C VAL A 50 -21.56 -14.06 -5.93
N ILE A 51 -21.59 -13.67 -4.66
CA ILE A 51 -22.52 -14.26 -3.67
C ILE A 51 -23.96 -13.84 -3.96
N GLY A 52 -24.19 -12.56 -4.24
CA GLY A 52 -25.52 -12.00 -4.52
C GLY A 52 -26.17 -12.61 -5.76
N SER A 53 -25.40 -12.81 -6.84
CA SER A 53 -25.92 -13.44 -8.06
C SER A 53 -26.25 -14.92 -7.84
N SER A 54 -25.45 -15.65 -7.07
CA SER A 54 -25.70 -17.06 -6.73
C SER A 54 -26.97 -17.22 -5.90
N LEU A 55 -27.17 -16.37 -4.89
CA LEU A 55 -28.39 -16.37 -4.08
C LEU A 55 -29.61 -15.99 -4.92
N PHE A 56 -29.50 -14.97 -5.77
CA PHE A 56 -30.58 -14.57 -6.65
C PHE A 56 -30.94 -15.66 -7.66
N GLN A 57 -29.96 -16.41 -8.17
CA GLN A 57 -30.20 -17.59 -9.00
C GLN A 57 -30.94 -18.69 -8.24
N ILE A 58 -30.53 -19.02 -7.01
CA ILE A 58 -31.22 -20.05 -6.21
C ILE A 58 -32.66 -19.66 -5.92
N ILE A 59 -32.91 -18.42 -5.50
CA ILE A 59 -34.26 -17.92 -5.22
C ILE A 59 -35.07 -17.89 -6.52
N ARG A 60 -34.50 -17.38 -7.61
CA ARG A 60 -35.17 -17.36 -8.91
C ARG A 60 -35.47 -18.77 -9.40
N THR A 61 -34.56 -19.73 -9.30
CA THR A 61 -34.77 -21.13 -9.70
C THR A 61 -35.80 -21.83 -8.80
N ALA A 62 -35.81 -21.54 -7.49
CA ALA A 62 -36.80 -22.08 -6.55
C ALA A 62 -38.20 -21.47 -6.75
N THR A 63 -38.28 -20.18 -7.09
CA THR A 63 -39.54 -19.47 -7.35
C THR A 63 -40.04 -19.65 -8.79
N SER A 64 -39.14 -19.84 -9.77
CA SER A 64 -39.49 -19.97 -11.20
C SER A 64 -39.76 -21.39 -11.65
N GLY A 65 -39.77 -22.38 -10.76
CA GLY A 65 -40.29 -23.73 -11.02
C GLY A 65 -39.90 -24.31 -12.38
N GLY A 66 -38.67 -24.85 -12.48
CA GLY A 66 -38.26 -25.66 -13.62
C GLY A 66 -37.37 -24.93 -14.61
N MET A 67 -36.13 -25.38 -14.74
CA MET A 67 -35.36 -25.21 -15.96
C MET A 67 -35.43 -26.54 -16.71
N ALA A 68 -36.51 -26.67 -17.49
CA ALA A 68 -36.60 -27.42 -18.73
C ALA A 68 -37.26 -26.50 -19.76
#